data_AF-A0A377YTY7-F1
#
_entry.id   AF-A0A377YTY7-F1
#
_cell.length_a   1.000
_cell.length_b   1.000
_cell.length_c   1.000
_cell.angle_alpha   90.00
_cell.angle_beta   90.00
_cell.angle_gamma   90.00
#
_symmetry.space_group_name_H-M   'P 1'
#
loop_
_entity.id
_entity.type
_entity.pdbx_description
1 polymer ?
#
loop_
_entity_poly.entity_id
_entity_poly.type
_entity_poly.pdbx_seq_one_letter_code
_entity_poly.pdbx_strand_id
1 'polypeptide(L)'
;MNWLAPKGRDYALMPYVFTSAIGLVPADAENALQGKLDGRGITQTPQVFIDCQAMDSAAGLQVNWDVRDGVFPSGMIDDLFASFESLLNAMAQEDAIWQQTAQVALPEWQREQRLQVNDTHAPLPEGGLHQPFFAQAHLTRMRWR
;
A
#
# COMPACT_ATOMS: atom_id res chain seq x y z
N MET A 1 1.99 18.78 47.88
CA MET A 1 2.95 17.87 47.21
C MET A 1 2.26 16.53 47.03
N ASN A 2 1.77 16.25 45.82
CA ASN A 2 1.27 14.93 45.47
C ASN A 2 1.68 14.67 44.03
N TRP A 3 2.67 13.79 43.86
CA TRP A 3 3.17 13.35 42.57
C TRP A 3 2.21 12.31 42.01
N LEU A 4 1.43 12.67 40.99
CA LEU A 4 0.81 11.66 40.14
C LEU A 4 1.78 11.32 39.02
N ALA A 5 2.35 10.12 39.11
CA ALA A 5 3.09 9.49 38.04
C ALA A 5 2.23 9.41 36.76
N PRO A 6 2.79 9.62 35.56
CA PRO A 6 2.07 9.37 34.33
C PRO A 6 1.93 7.85 34.15
N LYS A 7 0.71 7.32 34.26
CA LYS A 7 0.37 5.98 33.77
C LYS A 7 -0.69 6.11 32.70
N GLY A 8 -0.41 5.66 31.48
CA GLY A 8 -1.47 5.42 30.50
C GLY A 8 -1.02 5.22 29.05
N ARG A 9 -0.52 4.02 28.74
CA ARG A 9 -0.44 3.34 27.42
C ARG A 9 0.25 4.09 26.25
N ASP A 10 1.39 3.54 25.83
CA ASP A 10 1.80 3.57 24.43
C ASP A 10 0.63 3.02 23.58
N TYR A 11 -0.15 3.91 22.96
CA TYR A 11 -1.13 3.53 21.96
C TYR A 11 -0.36 3.06 20.73
N ALA A 12 -0.25 1.75 20.56
CA ALA A 12 0.28 1.18 19.33
C ALA A 12 -0.61 1.64 18.16
N LEU A 13 -0.06 2.44 17.26
CA LEU A 13 -0.73 2.82 16.02
C LEU A 13 -0.85 1.56 15.15
N MET A 14 -2.09 1.11 14.90
CA MET A 14 -2.41 -0.02 14.04
C MET A 14 -3.14 0.49 12.78
N PRO A 15 -2.45 1.12 11.83
CA PRO A 15 -3.08 1.73 10.65
C PRO A 15 -3.72 0.69 9.71
N TYR A 16 -3.33 -0.58 9.80
CA TYR A 16 -3.87 -1.65 8.99
C TYR A 16 -4.25 -2.81 9.90
N VAL A 17 -5.50 -3.25 9.83
CA VAL A 17 -6.03 -4.35 10.64
C VAL A 17 -6.58 -5.42 9.71
N PHE A 18 -6.33 -6.69 10.06
CA PHE A 18 -6.85 -7.85 9.35
C PHE A 18 -7.69 -8.67 10.32
N THR A 19 -8.97 -8.80 10.01
CA THR A 19 -9.93 -9.58 10.78
C THR A 19 -10.40 -10.74 9.92
N SER A 20 -10.11 -11.97 10.34
CA SER A 20 -10.58 -13.18 9.66
C SER A 20 -11.67 -13.85 10.49
N ALA A 21 -12.82 -14.08 9.86
CA ALA A 21 -13.90 -14.92 10.33
C ALA A 21 -14.07 -16.18 9.47
N ILE A 22 -13.06 -16.50 8.64
CA ILE A 22 -13.02 -17.71 7.82
C ILE A 22 -13.03 -18.94 8.75
N GLY A 23 -13.89 -19.91 8.45
CA GLY A 23 -14.07 -21.13 9.23
C GLY A 23 -14.88 -20.98 10.52
N LEU A 24 -15.41 -19.79 10.82
CA LEU A 24 -16.23 -19.57 12.02
C LEU A 24 -17.69 -19.97 11.85
N VAL A 25 -18.19 -20.08 10.61
CA VAL A 25 -19.56 -20.54 10.31
C VAL A 25 -19.48 -21.95 9.70
N PRO A 26 -20.13 -22.97 10.31
CA PRO A 26 -20.18 -24.31 9.74
C PRO A 26 -20.86 -24.32 8.36
N ALA A 27 -20.25 -25.01 7.39
CA ALA A 27 -20.74 -25.09 6.00
C ALA A 27 -22.13 -25.75 5.87
N ASP A 28 -22.54 -26.49 6.89
CA ASP A 28 -23.78 -27.26 7.04
C ASP A 28 -24.87 -26.55 7.85
N ALA A 29 -24.61 -25.32 8.32
CA ALA A 29 -25.64 -24.50 8.94
C ALA A 29 -26.67 -24.09 7.87
N GLU A 30 -27.82 -24.78 7.79
CA GLU A 30 -28.99 -24.37 7.00
C GLU A 30 -29.50 -22.95 7.38
N ASN A 31 -28.99 -22.40 8.49
CA ASN A 31 -29.13 -21.00 8.92
C ASN A 31 -27.77 -20.28 9.00
N ALA A 32 -26.85 -20.54 8.06
CA ALA A 32 -25.66 -19.71 7.88
C ALA A 32 -26.13 -18.27 7.80
N LEU A 33 -25.75 -17.46 8.80
CA LEU A 33 -26.21 -16.10 9.07
C LEU A 33 -26.77 -15.41 7.81
N GLN A 34 -28.10 -15.49 7.62
CA GLN A 34 -28.79 -14.79 6.54
C GLN A 34 -28.92 -13.32 6.92
N GLY A 35 -27.77 -12.66 6.97
CA GLY A 35 -27.64 -11.22 7.01
C GLY A 35 -27.00 -10.79 5.71
N LYS A 36 -27.75 -10.11 4.84
CA LYS A 36 -27.12 -9.32 3.80
C LYS A 36 -26.31 -8.25 4.55
N LEU A 37 -24.98 -8.36 4.51
CA LEU A 37 -24.15 -7.23 4.88
C LEU A 37 -24.45 -6.15 3.84
N ASP A 38 -25.37 -5.24 4.18
CA ASP A 38 -25.83 -4.16 3.31
C ASP A 38 -24.75 -3.10 3.02
N GLY A 39 -23.46 -3.44 3.19
CA GLY A 39 -22.33 -2.52 3.07
C GLY A 39 -22.31 -1.42 4.14
N ARG A 40 -23.10 -1.54 5.21
CA ARG A 40 -23.34 -0.47 6.21
C ARG A 40 -22.70 -0.73 7.58
N GLY A 41 -21.75 -1.64 7.68
CA GLY A 41 -20.96 -1.86 8.89
C GLY A 41 -19.71 -0.98 8.88
N ILE A 42 -19.82 0.25 9.38
CA ILE A 42 -18.67 1.15 9.53
C ILE A 42 -18.06 0.90 10.92
N THR A 43 -16.89 0.29 10.98
CA THR A 43 -16.13 0.02 12.21
C THR A 43 -14.93 0.95 12.24
N GLN A 44 -15.20 2.24 12.44
CA GLN A 44 -14.16 3.25 12.51
C GLN A 44 -13.59 3.35 13.92
N THR A 45 -12.35 2.90 14.09
CA THR A 45 -11.51 3.35 15.19
C THR A 45 -10.52 4.40 14.67
N PRO A 46 -10.25 5.51 15.39
CA PRO A 46 -9.48 6.64 14.85
C PRO A 46 -8.03 6.34 14.44
N GLN A 47 -7.52 5.15 14.76
CA GLN A 47 -6.13 4.77 14.49
C GLN A 47 -5.99 3.79 13.32
N VAL A 48 -7.10 3.32 12.73
CA VAL A 48 -7.11 2.38 11.61
C VAL A 48 -7.42 3.14 10.32
N PHE A 49 -6.62 2.90 9.29
CA PHE A 49 -6.80 3.45 7.95
C PHE A 49 -7.50 2.47 7.03
N ILE A 50 -7.17 1.19 7.14
CA ILE A 50 -7.83 0.09 6.42
C ILE A 50 -8.10 -1.03 7.42
N ASP A 51 -9.37 -1.40 7.56
CA ASP A 51 -9.80 -2.62 8.22
C ASP A 51 -10.22 -3.65 7.15
N CYS A 52 -9.41 -4.68 6.97
CA CYS A 52 -9.65 -5.77 6.03
C CYS A 52 -10.35 -6.92 6.76
N GLN A 53 -11.60 -7.18 6.38
CA GLN A 53 -12.44 -8.22 6.96
C GLN A 53 -12.64 -9.34 5.94
N ALA A 54 -12.27 -10.57 6.29
CA ALA A 54 -12.42 -11.74 5.44
C ALA A 54 -13.33 -12.78 6.10
N MET A 55 -14.27 -13.35 5.36
CA MET A 55 -15.23 -14.33 5.85
C MET A 55 -15.72 -15.27 4.76
N ASP A 56 -16.26 -16.42 5.15
CA ASP A 56 -16.94 -17.33 4.22
C ASP A 56 -18.33 -16.80 3.86
N SER A 57 -18.72 -17.02 2.60
CA SER A 57 -20.05 -16.76 2.09
C SER A 57 -20.55 -17.94 1.26
N ALA A 58 -21.84 -17.98 0.92
CA ALA A 58 -22.40 -18.99 0.03
C ALA A 58 -21.75 -19.01 -1.37
N ALA A 59 -21.07 -17.92 -1.78
CA ALA A 59 -20.38 -17.81 -3.06
C ALA A 59 -18.86 -18.05 -2.97
N GLY A 60 -18.34 -18.41 -1.79
CA GLY A 60 -16.90 -18.53 -1.52
C GLY A 60 -16.38 -17.44 -0.59
N LEU A 61 -15.10 -17.09 -0.73
CA LEU A 61 -14.45 -16.08 0.11
C LEU A 61 -15.02 -14.68 -0.16
N GLN A 62 -15.47 -14.00 0.88
CA GLN A 62 -15.86 -12.59 0.85
C GLN A 62 -14.81 -11.76 1.61
N VAL A 63 -14.28 -10.72 0.97
CA VAL A 63 -13.38 -9.74 1.59
C VAL A 63 -13.95 -8.34 1.46
N ASN A 64 -13.92 -7.57 2.54
CA ASN A 64 -14.34 -6.18 2.59
C ASN A 64 -13.23 -5.32 3.19
N TRP A 65 -12.96 -4.15 2.61
CA TRP A 65 -12.07 -3.14 3.17
C TRP A 65 -12.89 -1.95 3.64
N ASP A 66 -12.95 -1.70 4.95
CA ASP A 66 -13.44 -0.42 5.49
C ASP A 66 -12.25 0.54 5.51
N VAL A 67 -12.31 1.56 4.65
CA VAL A 67 -11.23 2.52 4.45
C VAL A 67 -11.62 3.88 4.97
N ARG A 68 -10.70 4.49 5.73
CA ARG A 68 -10.90 5.82 6.27
C ARG A 68 -10.83 6.90 5.19
N ASP A 69 -11.88 7.69 5.09
CA ASP A 69 -11.97 8.84 4.20
C ASP A 69 -10.85 9.87 4.46
N GLY A 70 -10.31 10.40 3.36
CA GLY A 70 -9.33 11.49 3.38
C GLY A 70 -7.90 11.09 3.78
N VAL A 71 -7.62 9.80 4.00
CA VAL A 71 -6.26 9.31 4.30
C VAL A 71 -5.46 9.05 3.04
N PHE A 72 -6.11 8.56 1.98
CA PHE A 72 -5.46 8.15 0.74
C PHE A 72 -5.81 9.08 -0.42
N PRO A 73 -4.89 9.28 -1.39
CA PRO A 73 -5.19 9.93 -2.65
C PRO A 73 -6.33 9.24 -3.41
N SER A 74 -7.03 10.01 -4.23
CA SER A 74 -8.08 9.49 -5.11
C SER A 74 -7.53 8.38 -6.03
N GLY A 75 -8.27 7.28 -6.18
CA GLY A 75 -7.92 6.11 -6.99
C GLY A 75 -6.90 5.15 -6.37
N MET A 76 -6.18 5.56 -5.31
CA MET A 76 -5.15 4.70 -4.71
C MET A 76 -5.73 3.43 -4.07
N ILE A 77 -6.90 3.54 -3.43
CA ILE A 77 -7.54 2.40 -2.76
C ILE A 77 -8.04 1.38 -3.77
N ASP A 78 -8.60 1.84 -4.88
CA ASP A 78 -9.06 0.96 -5.96
C ASP A 78 -7.89 0.18 -6.56
N ASP A 79 -6.78 0.87 -6.81
CA ASP A 79 -5.53 0.24 -7.27
C ASP A 79 -4.99 -0.80 -6.26
N LEU A 80 -4.96 -0.45 -4.97
CA LEU A 80 -4.49 -1.34 -3.91
C LEU A 80 -5.38 -2.58 -3.80
N PHE A 81 -6.70 -2.41 -3.88
CA PHE A 81 -7.66 -3.50 -3.82
C PHE A 81 -7.55 -4.42 -5.06
N ALA A 82 -7.39 -3.85 -6.25
CA ALA A 82 -7.18 -4.63 -7.48
C ALA A 82 -5.89 -5.46 -7.45
N SER A 83 -4.80 -4.88 -6.92
CA SER A 83 -3.55 -5.61 -6.69
C SER A 83 -3.71 -6.73 -5.65
N PHE A 84 -4.46 -6.49 -4.58
CA PHE A 84 -4.78 -7.49 -3.56
C PHE A 84 -5.62 -8.65 -4.12
N GLU A 85 -6.69 -8.35 -4.85
CA GLU A 85 -7.53 -9.33 -5.53
C GLU A 85 -6.72 -10.18 -6.52
N SER A 86 -5.84 -9.56 -7.31
CA SER A 86 -4.97 -10.26 -8.25
C SER A 86 -4.05 -11.25 -7.55
N LEU A 87 -3.49 -10.87 -6.39
CA LEU A 87 -2.65 -11.75 -5.58
C LEU A 87 -3.45 -12.93 -5.00
N LEU A 88 -4.64 -12.68 -4.46
CA LEU A 88 -5.51 -13.75 -3.95
C LEU A 88 -5.88 -14.76 -5.04
N ASN A 89 -6.23 -14.27 -6.24
CA ASN A 89 -6.56 -15.13 -7.37
C ASN A 89 -5.38 -15.96 -7.83
N ALA A 90 -4.17 -15.39 -7.87
CA ALA A 90 -2.97 -16.14 -8.20
C ALA A 90 -2.69 -17.24 -7.17
N MET A 91 -2.77 -16.91 -5.87
CA MET A 91 -2.59 -17.86 -4.77
C MET A 91 -3.64 -18.97 -4.76
N ALA A 92 -4.87 -18.69 -5.22
CA ALA A 92 -5.92 -19.70 -5.36
C ALA A 92 -5.68 -20.68 -6.53
N GLN A 93 -4.87 -20.29 -7.52
CA GLN A 93 -4.56 -21.12 -8.69
C GLN A 93 -3.27 -21.92 -8.54
N GLU A 94 -2.29 -21.40 -7.80
CA GLU A 94 -0.95 -21.97 -7.71
C GLU A 94 -0.44 -22.04 -6.26
N ASP A 95 -0.41 -23.25 -5.69
CA ASP A 95 0.08 -23.51 -4.32
C ASP A 95 1.53 -23.01 -4.10
N ALA A 96 2.35 -23.03 -5.15
CA ALA A 96 3.74 -22.57 -5.08
C ALA A 96 3.86 -21.08 -4.70
N ILE A 97 2.84 -20.26 -4.99
CA ILE A 97 2.84 -18.81 -4.68
C ILE A 97 2.77 -18.57 -3.18
N TRP A 98 2.10 -19.46 -2.41
CA TRP A 98 2.03 -19.37 -0.95
C TRP A 98 3.40 -19.45 -0.26
N GLN A 99 4.38 -20.10 -0.92
CA GLN A 99 5.73 -20.26 -0.39
C GLN A 99 6.70 -19.17 -0.88
N GLN A 100 6.25 -18.30 -1.77
CA GLN A 100 7.06 -17.20 -2.31
C GLN A 100 6.89 -15.94 -1.46
N THR A 101 7.88 -15.06 -1.49
CA THR A 101 7.70 -13.71 -0.97
C THR A 101 6.66 -13.00 -1.81
N ALA A 102 5.63 -12.42 -1.19
CA ALA A 102 4.55 -11.74 -1.88
C ALA A 102 5.11 -10.65 -2.82
N GLN A 103 4.94 -10.85 -4.12
CA GLN A 103 5.23 -9.86 -5.14
C GLN A 103 3.92 -9.23 -5.57
N VAL A 104 3.66 -8.02 -5.07
CA VAL A 104 2.49 -7.25 -5.48
C VAL A 104 2.84 -6.51 -6.76
N ALA A 105 2.22 -6.93 -7.87
CA ALA A 105 2.35 -6.23 -9.13
C ALA A 105 1.72 -4.83 -9.02
N LEU A 106 2.45 -3.82 -9.48
CA LEU A 106 1.92 -2.47 -9.60
C LEU A 106 0.91 -2.42 -10.76
N PRO A 107 -0.16 -1.61 -10.62
CA PRO A 107 -1.01 -1.24 -11.74
C PRO A 107 -0.18 -0.75 -12.92
N GLU A 108 -0.61 -1.06 -14.15
CA GLU A 108 0.16 -0.79 -15.36
C GLU A 108 0.55 0.68 -15.47
N TRP A 109 -0.39 1.58 -15.21
CA TRP A 109 -0.16 3.02 -15.29
C TRP A 109 0.94 3.50 -14.33
N GLN A 110 1.03 2.92 -13.12
CA GLN A 110 2.09 3.24 -12.16
C GLN A 110 3.44 2.73 -12.63
N ARG A 111 3.46 1.55 -13.28
CA ARG A 111 4.67 0.96 -13.85
C ARG A 111 5.21 1.81 -14.99
N GLU A 112 4.35 2.20 -15.92
CA GLU A 112 4.69 3.07 -17.05
C GLU A 112 5.24 4.42 -16.59
N GLN A 113 4.59 5.06 -15.61
CA GLN A 113 5.09 6.31 -15.04
C GLN A 113 6.46 6.16 -14.40
N ARG A 114 6.70 5.08 -13.65
CA ARG A 114 8.01 4.82 -13.04
C ARG A 114 9.09 4.60 -14.10
N LEU A 115 8.77 3.87 -15.17
CA LEU A 115 9.70 3.69 -16.30
C LEU A 115 10.05 5.02 -16.94
N GLN A 116 9.06 5.88 -17.20
CA GLN A 116 9.26 7.20 -17.79
C GLN A 116 10.11 8.12 -16.90
N VAL A 117 9.82 8.17 -15.59
CA VAL A 117 10.57 9.02 -14.64
C VAL A 117 12.00 8.50 -14.44
N ASN A 118 12.21 7.20 -14.47
CA ASN A 118 13.53 6.57 -14.32
C ASN A 118 14.33 6.52 -15.64
N ASP A 119 13.77 6.97 -16.77
CA ASP A 119 14.49 7.13 -18.03
C ASP A 119 15.39 8.38 -17.98
N THR A 120 16.32 8.38 -17.02
CA THR A 120 17.27 9.46 -16.75
C THR A 120 18.63 9.20 -17.38
N HIS A 121 18.72 8.25 -18.31
CA HIS A 121 19.99 7.88 -18.93
C HIS A 121 20.45 9.01 -19.85
N ALA A 122 21.49 9.72 -19.42
CA ALA A 122 22.11 10.79 -20.20
C ALA A 122 23.64 10.61 -20.18
N PRO A 123 24.36 11.04 -21.23
CA PRO A 123 25.81 11.05 -21.21
C PRO A 123 26.32 11.84 -20.00
N LEU A 124 27.17 11.21 -19.19
CA LEU A 124 27.85 11.90 -18.11
C LEU A 124 29.04 12.69 -18.67
N PRO A 125 29.33 13.90 -18.14
CA PRO A 125 30.53 14.63 -18.54
C PRO A 125 31.79 13.80 -18.29
N GLU A 126 32.68 13.77 -19.28
CA GLU A 126 34.00 13.15 -19.12
C GLU A 126 34.94 14.09 -18.34
N GLY A 127 35.83 13.50 -17.53
CA GLY A 127 36.87 14.24 -16.81
C GLY A 127 36.49 14.66 -15.39
N GLY A 128 37.39 15.41 -14.75
CA GLY A 128 37.22 15.86 -13.37
C GLY A 128 36.32 17.08 -13.25
N LEU A 129 35.62 17.23 -12.11
CA LEU A 129 34.71 18.36 -11.82
C LEU A 129 35.33 19.76 -12.02
N HIS A 130 36.66 19.88 -11.89
CA HIS A 130 37.39 21.14 -12.04
C HIS A 130 37.61 21.54 -13.52
N GLN A 131 37.54 20.61 -14.47
CA GLN A 131 37.88 20.88 -15.87
C GLN A 131 36.91 21.86 -16.55
N PRO A 132 35.57 21.73 -16.41
CA PRO A 132 34.64 22.73 -16.97
C PRO A 132 34.85 24.12 -16.39
N PHE A 133 35.22 24.23 -15.11
CA PHE A 133 35.52 25.51 -14.46
C PHE A 133 36.72 26.21 -15.13
N PHE A 134 37.84 25.50 -15.30
CA PHE A 134 39.01 26.08 -15.95
C PHE A 134 38.77 26.37 -17.43
N ALA A 135 38.05 25.50 -18.14
CA ALA A 135 37.65 25.73 -19.53
C ALA A 135 36.85 27.04 -19.66
N GLN A 136 35.87 27.26 -18.78
CA GLN A 136 35.09 28.50 -18.75
C GLN A 136 35.95 29.73 -18.39
N ALA A 137 36.87 29.61 -17.45
CA ALA A 137 37.78 30.70 -17.07
C ALA A 137 38.69 31.14 -18.24
N HIS A 138 39.11 30.20 -19.10
CA HIS A 138 39.88 30.51 -20.31
C HIS A 138 39.05 31.23 -21.38
N LEU A 139 37.77 30.88 -21.53
CA LEU A 139 36.85 31.52 -22.48
C LEU A 139 36.43 32.94 -22.03
N THR A 140 36.27 33.14 -20.72
CA THR A 140 35.81 34.40 -20.13
C THR A 140 36.97 35.20 -19.55
N ARG A 141 37.98 35.52 -20.38
CA ARG A 141 39.07 36.41 -19.95
C ARG A 141 38.51 37.80 -19.62
N MET A 142 38.33 38.10 -18.33
CA MET A 142 38.14 39.47 -17.87
C MET A 142 39.42 40.25 -18.20
N ARG A 143 39.30 41.21 -19.13
CA ARG A 143 40.29 42.27 -19.29
C ARG A 143 40.15 43.21 -18.10
N TRP A 144 40.98 43.01 -17.09
CA TRP A 144 41.19 44.01 -16.05
C TRP A 144 41.80 45.25 -16.73
N ARG A 145 41.11 46.38 -16.63
CA ARG A 145 41.62 47.71 -17.00
C ARG A 145 42.42 48.29 -15.84
#